data_AF-A0A1V4YIC7-F1
#
_entry.id   AF-A0A1V4YIC7-F1
#
_cell.length_a   1.000
_cell.length_b   1.000
_cell.length_c   1.000
_cell.angle_alpha   90.00
_cell.angle_beta   90.00
_cell.angle_gamma   90.00
#
_symmetry.space_group_name_H-M   'P 1'
#
loop_
_entity.id
_entity.type
_entity.pdbx_description
1 polymer ?
#
loop_
_entity_poly.entity_id
_entity_poly.type
_entity_poly.pdbx_seq_one_letter_code
_entity_poly.pdbx_strand_id
1 'polypeptide(L)'
;MMTPGIVSAESIGVYGSEGTWALWNTINGSADIVGFGWAGTEPITGDWDADGVTELGIYNAAGNNFLVQADPGFDLIGLGWPGATPVTGDWNGDGAEEVGVYDNEGTWALWNTSTGSADIVGFGWAGTEPITGDWDGDGVTNLGIYNTQGNNFHIPNDPGVDVIGLGWPDVTPVVGDWNGDGKDEVGVYDNKGTWALWNAINGSADIVGFGWEGTEPITGDWDLDGSTELAIYNTEGNNFLLQNNSGFDVVGLGWNGVAHVVGVWNADHAWIGSVAHYSRLLDNDLDEISLAMNKADHNSLSMIGQQIIDDTHKALEDNSRYSVSPMFQEAQSEWVLCLTDLNYVGQYTILIANDLKAGIDDPQNTEKWLSYSNSAIYHMNRAVELVNNAKME
;
A
#
# COMPACT_ATOMS: atom_id res chain seq x y z
N MET A 1 2.04 21.12 -5.90
CA MET A 1 1.75 20.01 -6.82
C MET A 1 3.05 19.54 -7.46
N MET A 2 3.76 18.80 -6.62
CA MET A 2 4.86 17.91 -6.88
C MET A 2 4.38 16.49 -7.19
N THR A 3 3.08 16.18 -7.01
CA THR A 3 2.48 14.89 -7.37
C THR A 3 2.79 14.50 -8.81
N PRO A 4 3.61 13.44 -9.00
CA PRO A 4 3.93 12.95 -10.32
C PRO A 4 2.68 12.35 -10.99
N GLY A 5 2.55 12.49 -12.31
CA GLY A 5 1.63 11.65 -13.09
C GLY A 5 2.16 10.22 -13.25
N ILE A 6 2.74 9.63 -12.21
CA ILE A 6 3.39 8.32 -12.28
C ILE A 6 2.32 7.23 -12.13
N VAL A 7 2.21 6.40 -13.16
CA VAL A 7 1.31 5.24 -13.18
C VAL A 7 1.86 4.06 -12.38
N SER A 8 1.11 3.62 -11.35
CA SER A 8 1.15 2.35 -10.59
C SER A 8 2.49 1.87 -10.00
N ALA A 9 2.50 1.56 -8.70
CA ALA A 9 3.54 0.73 -8.06
C ALA A 9 2.97 -0.66 -7.75
N GLU A 10 1.74 -0.73 -7.24
CA GLU A 10 1.02 -1.99 -7.11
C GLU A 10 0.58 -2.50 -8.47
N SER A 11 0.65 -3.81 -8.62
CA SER A 11 0.27 -4.49 -9.84
C SER A 11 -0.30 -5.86 -9.53
N ILE A 12 -0.99 -6.41 -10.52
CA ILE A 12 -1.59 -7.73 -10.41
C ILE A 12 -0.56 -8.84 -10.68
N GLY A 13 -0.83 -10.00 -10.12
CA GLY A 13 -0.17 -11.25 -10.47
C GLY A 13 -1.18 -12.40 -10.51
N VAL A 14 -0.79 -13.50 -11.13
CA VAL A 14 -1.53 -14.77 -11.07
C VAL A 14 -0.62 -15.92 -10.68
N TYR A 15 -1.18 -16.84 -9.90
CA TYR A 15 -0.57 -18.10 -9.52
C TYR A 15 -1.32 -19.26 -10.15
N GLY A 16 -0.62 -20.07 -10.93
CA GLY A 16 -1.12 -21.27 -11.57
C GLY A 16 -1.01 -22.50 -10.67
N SER A 17 -1.89 -23.48 -10.91
CA SER A 17 -2.03 -24.71 -10.11
C SER A 17 -0.81 -25.63 -10.05
N GLU A 18 0.31 -25.29 -10.70
CA GLU A 18 1.54 -26.07 -10.76
C GLU A 18 2.74 -25.36 -10.09
N GLY A 19 2.53 -24.26 -9.37
CA GLY A 19 3.63 -23.53 -8.72
C GLY A 19 4.30 -22.48 -9.59
N THR A 20 3.59 -21.94 -10.58
CA THR A 20 4.13 -20.91 -11.50
C THR A 20 3.36 -19.62 -11.33
N TRP A 21 4.08 -18.50 -11.34
CA TRP A 21 3.56 -17.15 -11.20
C TRP A 21 3.73 -16.39 -12.51
N ALA A 22 2.80 -15.50 -12.82
CA ALA A 22 2.96 -14.44 -13.80
C ALA A 22 2.66 -13.11 -13.12
N LEU A 23 3.68 -12.26 -12.98
CA LEU A 23 3.61 -10.98 -12.28
C LEU A 23 3.61 -9.86 -13.32
N TRP A 24 2.54 -9.04 -13.36
CA TRP A 24 2.43 -8.00 -14.36
C TRP A 24 3.35 -6.83 -14.04
N ASN A 25 4.23 -6.48 -14.96
CA ASN A 25 5.13 -5.36 -14.83
C ASN A 25 4.57 -4.16 -15.61
N THR A 26 4.11 -3.13 -14.90
CA THR A 26 3.44 -1.97 -15.50
C THR A 26 4.41 -1.01 -16.17
N ILE A 27 5.70 -1.04 -15.80
CA ILE A 27 6.74 -0.23 -16.45
C ILE A 27 6.98 -0.69 -17.90
N ASN A 28 7.10 -2.02 -18.13
CA ASN A 28 7.45 -2.56 -19.44
C ASN A 28 6.27 -3.22 -20.18
N GLY A 29 5.10 -3.31 -19.56
CA GLY A 29 3.88 -3.89 -20.14
C GLY A 29 4.01 -5.38 -20.45
N SER A 30 4.71 -6.13 -19.60
CA SER A 30 4.92 -7.57 -19.77
C SER A 30 4.78 -8.32 -18.45
N ALA A 31 4.70 -9.66 -18.50
CA ALA A 31 4.61 -10.50 -17.31
C ALA A 31 5.93 -11.21 -17.04
N ASP A 32 6.44 -11.06 -15.82
CA ASP A 32 7.57 -11.83 -15.33
C ASP A 32 7.08 -13.21 -14.89
N ILE A 33 7.69 -14.27 -15.44
CA ILE A 33 7.30 -15.66 -15.16
C ILE A 33 8.28 -16.29 -14.16
N VAL A 34 7.77 -16.66 -13.00
CA VAL A 34 8.57 -17.17 -11.87
C VAL A 34 8.04 -18.53 -11.43
N GLY A 35 8.94 -19.47 -11.10
CA GLY A 35 8.57 -20.75 -10.49
C GLY A 35 8.81 -20.71 -8.99
N PHE A 36 7.73 -20.76 -8.19
CA PHE A 36 7.81 -20.80 -6.73
C PHE A 36 6.57 -21.51 -6.17
N GLY A 37 6.76 -22.61 -5.44
CA GLY A 37 5.68 -23.49 -5.01
C GLY A 37 5.50 -24.74 -5.87
N TRP A 38 4.39 -25.44 -5.67
CA TRP A 38 4.06 -26.67 -6.38
C TRP A 38 2.55 -26.92 -6.41
N ALA A 39 2.12 -27.98 -7.08
CA ALA A 39 0.70 -28.28 -7.22
C ALA A 39 -0.02 -28.47 -5.87
N GLY A 40 -1.12 -27.73 -5.70
CA GLY A 40 -1.99 -27.80 -4.52
C GLY A 40 -1.60 -26.88 -3.36
N THR A 41 -0.63 -25.99 -3.53
CA THR A 41 -0.38 -24.90 -2.57
C THR A 41 -1.16 -23.65 -2.95
N GLU A 42 -1.47 -22.82 -1.98
CA GLU A 42 -2.17 -21.54 -2.15
C GLU A 42 -1.13 -20.41 -2.19
N PRO A 43 -1.27 -19.39 -3.04
CA PRO A 43 -0.36 -18.26 -3.04
C PRO A 43 -0.60 -17.36 -1.83
N ILE A 44 0.48 -16.82 -1.30
CA ILE A 44 0.46 -15.64 -0.42
C ILE A 44 1.53 -14.67 -0.91
N THR A 45 1.41 -13.41 -0.55
CA THR A 45 2.34 -12.35 -0.92
C THR A 45 2.53 -11.43 0.27
N GLY A 46 3.71 -10.80 0.35
CA GLY A 46 4.02 -9.80 1.34
C GLY A 46 5.46 -9.32 1.22
N ASP A 47 5.74 -8.14 1.75
CA ASP A 47 7.09 -7.58 1.87
C ASP A 47 7.77 -8.19 3.09
N TRP A 48 8.45 -9.32 2.91
CA TRP A 48 8.95 -10.12 4.04
C TRP A 48 10.19 -9.52 4.70
N ASP A 49 10.87 -8.58 4.04
CA ASP A 49 12.14 -7.99 4.50
C ASP A 49 12.14 -6.46 4.61
N ALA A 50 10.97 -5.83 4.46
CA ALA A 50 10.72 -4.40 4.60
C ALA A 50 11.50 -3.54 3.59
N ASP A 51 11.71 -4.05 2.37
CA ASP A 51 12.40 -3.34 1.30
C ASP A 51 11.43 -2.63 0.31
N GLY A 52 10.12 -2.76 0.51
CA GLY A 52 9.05 -2.20 -0.30
C GLY A 52 8.69 -3.04 -1.52
N VAL A 53 9.38 -4.16 -1.76
CA VAL A 53 9.05 -5.15 -2.79
C VAL A 53 8.16 -6.22 -2.15
N THR A 54 7.16 -6.67 -2.89
CA THR A 54 6.34 -7.80 -2.47
C THR A 54 6.96 -9.10 -2.95
N GLU A 55 7.34 -9.96 -2.01
CA GLU A 55 7.87 -11.28 -2.28
C GLU A 55 6.78 -12.33 -2.41
N LEU A 56 7.15 -13.43 -3.06
CA LEU A 56 6.28 -14.58 -3.24
C LEU A 56 6.30 -15.48 -2.02
N GLY A 57 5.14 -16.02 -1.68
CA GLY A 57 5.02 -17.09 -0.69
C GLY A 57 3.94 -18.09 -1.11
N ILE A 58 3.95 -19.25 -0.46
CA ILE A 58 2.90 -20.25 -0.61
C ILE A 58 2.52 -20.86 0.74
N TYR A 59 1.23 -21.17 0.88
CA TYR A 59 0.72 -21.97 1.98
C TYR A 59 0.45 -23.41 1.51
N ASN A 60 1.06 -24.36 2.21
CA ASN A 60 0.84 -25.79 2.01
C ASN A 60 -0.14 -26.30 3.08
N ALA A 61 -1.44 -26.22 2.79
CA ALA A 61 -2.50 -26.66 3.69
C ALA A 61 -2.40 -28.15 4.11
N ALA A 62 -1.81 -29.01 3.27
CA ALA A 62 -1.62 -30.42 3.62
C ALA A 62 -0.53 -30.63 4.69
N GLY A 63 0.41 -29.68 4.80
CA GLY A 63 1.52 -29.71 5.73
C GLY A 63 1.44 -28.68 6.86
N ASN A 64 0.46 -27.76 6.83
CA ASN A 64 0.35 -26.60 7.72
C ASN A 64 1.67 -25.83 7.82
N ASN A 65 2.22 -25.45 6.67
CA ASN A 65 3.45 -24.67 6.60
C ASN A 65 3.43 -23.68 5.44
N PHE A 66 4.17 -22.61 5.63
CA PHE A 66 4.47 -21.59 4.65
C PHE A 66 5.86 -21.81 4.08
N LEU A 67 6.01 -21.55 2.79
CA LEU A 67 7.30 -21.29 2.16
C LEU A 67 7.28 -19.84 1.70
N VAL A 68 8.10 -18.98 2.27
CA VAL A 68 8.21 -17.56 1.87
C VAL A 68 9.56 -17.32 1.22
N GLN A 69 9.59 -16.57 0.14
CA GLN A 69 10.82 -16.22 -0.56
C GLN A 69 11.71 -15.35 0.33
N ALA A 70 13.02 -15.50 0.22
CA ALA A 70 14.00 -14.65 0.88
C ALA A 70 15.20 -14.42 -0.07
N ASP A 71 15.99 -13.37 0.13
CA ASP A 71 17.24 -13.19 -0.63
C ASP A 71 18.50 -13.44 0.24
N PRO A 72 19.25 -14.55 0.02
CA PRO A 72 18.99 -15.65 -0.91
C PRO A 72 18.20 -16.81 -0.29
N GLY A 73 17.22 -17.35 -1.02
CA GLY A 73 16.57 -18.62 -0.73
C GLY A 73 15.09 -18.51 -0.36
N PHE A 74 14.73 -19.15 0.75
CA PHE A 74 13.37 -19.19 1.28
C PHE A 74 13.40 -19.58 2.76
N ASP A 75 12.34 -19.19 3.48
CA ASP A 75 12.06 -19.67 4.83
C ASP A 75 10.89 -20.65 4.85
N LEU A 76 11.02 -21.68 5.69
CA LEU A 76 9.97 -22.69 5.92
C LEU A 76 9.40 -22.51 7.33
N ILE A 77 8.16 -22.07 7.41
CA ILE A 77 7.50 -21.71 8.67
C ILE A 77 6.37 -22.71 8.93
N GLY A 78 6.49 -23.51 9.98
CA GLY A 78 5.42 -24.41 10.41
C GLY A 78 4.40 -23.67 11.27
N LEU A 79 3.21 -23.43 10.75
CA LEU A 79 2.19 -22.61 11.41
C LEU A 79 0.78 -23.09 11.04
N GLY A 80 -0.07 -23.21 12.06
CA GLY A 80 -1.48 -23.52 11.90
C GLY A 80 -1.90 -24.97 12.05
N TRP A 81 -3.13 -25.22 11.61
CA TRP A 81 -3.85 -26.46 11.80
C TRP A 81 -4.56 -26.87 10.51
N PRO A 82 -4.98 -28.14 10.37
CA PRO A 82 -5.73 -28.57 9.21
C PRO A 82 -7.00 -27.73 9.02
N GLY A 83 -7.16 -27.12 7.84
CA GLY A 83 -8.31 -26.27 7.51
C GLY A 83 -8.20 -24.82 7.96
N ALA A 84 -7.04 -24.39 8.47
CA ALA A 84 -6.78 -22.98 8.75
C ALA A 84 -6.62 -22.17 7.46
N THR A 85 -7.12 -20.94 7.47
CA THR A 85 -7.01 -19.95 6.38
C THR A 85 -5.73 -19.13 6.57
N PRO A 86 -4.84 -19.01 5.57
CA PRO A 86 -3.65 -18.17 5.67
C PRO A 86 -4.01 -16.68 5.60
N VAL A 87 -3.24 -15.86 6.30
CA VAL A 87 -3.29 -14.39 6.24
C VAL A 87 -1.87 -13.82 6.28
N THR A 88 -1.69 -12.56 5.88
CA THR A 88 -0.41 -11.84 5.89
C THR A 88 -0.61 -10.42 6.40
N GLY A 89 0.44 -9.82 6.94
CA GLY A 89 0.43 -8.46 7.46
C GLY A 89 1.61 -8.18 8.40
N ASP A 90 1.96 -6.91 8.58
CA ASP A 90 2.93 -6.48 9.60
C ASP A 90 2.24 -6.48 10.98
N TRP A 91 2.36 -7.56 11.72
CA TRP A 91 1.69 -7.70 13.02
C TRP A 91 2.39 -6.92 14.13
N ASN A 92 3.64 -6.50 13.90
CA ASN A 92 4.56 -6.07 14.95
C ASN A 92 4.99 -4.60 14.81
N GLY A 93 4.76 -3.99 13.66
CA GLY A 93 5.01 -2.58 13.34
C GLY A 93 6.45 -2.29 12.96
N ASP A 94 7.22 -3.27 12.47
CA ASP A 94 8.60 -3.07 12.03
C ASP A 94 8.75 -2.80 10.52
N GLY A 95 7.63 -2.84 9.79
CA GLY A 95 7.54 -2.64 8.35
C GLY A 95 7.72 -3.91 7.54
N ALA A 96 8.08 -5.05 8.15
CA ALA A 96 8.11 -6.33 7.47
C ALA A 96 6.77 -7.05 7.69
N GLU A 97 6.19 -7.58 6.61
CA GLU A 97 5.01 -8.42 6.71
C GLU A 97 5.36 -9.83 7.21
N GLU A 98 4.38 -10.46 7.83
CA GLU A 98 4.51 -11.79 8.41
C GLU A 98 3.31 -12.67 8.10
N VAL A 99 3.56 -13.98 8.09
CA VAL A 99 2.50 -14.98 7.89
C VAL A 99 1.67 -15.19 9.15
N GLY A 100 0.38 -15.43 8.96
CA GLY A 100 -0.55 -15.81 10.02
C GLY A 100 -1.54 -16.86 9.53
N VAL A 101 -2.31 -17.42 10.46
CA VAL A 101 -3.39 -18.37 10.17
C VAL A 101 -4.57 -18.16 11.10
N TYR A 102 -5.76 -18.42 10.58
CA TYR A 102 -7.02 -18.42 11.33
C TYR A 102 -7.74 -19.78 11.21
N ASP A 103 -8.18 -20.35 12.33
CA ASP A 103 -8.77 -21.70 12.38
C ASP A 103 -10.25 -21.78 11.98
N ASN A 104 -10.86 -20.67 11.56
CA ASN A 104 -12.30 -20.57 11.28
C ASN A 104 -13.21 -20.87 12.49
N GLU A 105 -12.66 -20.93 13.70
CA GLU A 105 -13.35 -21.15 14.98
C GLU A 105 -13.04 -20.08 16.04
N GLY A 106 -12.17 -19.11 15.73
CA GLY A 106 -11.86 -17.97 16.58
C GLY A 106 -10.41 -17.90 17.06
N THR A 107 -9.52 -18.79 16.61
CA THR A 107 -8.11 -18.79 16.99
C THR A 107 -7.23 -18.30 15.85
N TRP A 108 -6.41 -17.31 16.15
CA TRP A 108 -5.35 -16.79 15.29
C TRP A 108 -3.99 -17.26 15.80
N ALA A 109 -3.09 -17.57 14.88
CA ALA A 109 -1.67 -17.70 15.17
C ALA A 109 -0.91 -16.80 14.20
N LEU A 110 -0.27 -15.75 14.73
CA LEU A 110 0.44 -14.72 13.97
C LEU A 110 1.94 -14.93 14.16
N TRP A 111 2.69 -15.11 13.09
CA TRP A 111 4.12 -15.34 13.19
C TRP A 111 4.83 -14.07 13.65
N ASN A 112 5.73 -14.21 14.62
CA ASN A 112 6.53 -13.12 15.14
C ASN A 112 8.01 -13.44 14.88
N THR A 113 8.59 -12.78 13.89
CA THR A 113 9.98 -12.94 13.43
C THR A 113 10.98 -12.64 14.55
N SER A 114 10.69 -11.63 15.38
CA SER A 114 11.51 -11.22 16.52
C SER A 114 11.65 -12.31 17.60
N THR A 115 10.65 -13.19 17.76
CA THR A 115 10.68 -14.30 18.74
C THR A 115 10.92 -15.67 18.11
N GLY A 116 10.72 -15.80 16.80
CA GLY A 116 10.73 -17.08 16.08
C GLY A 116 9.59 -18.01 16.53
N SER A 117 8.46 -17.44 16.93
CA SER A 117 7.28 -18.18 17.40
C SER A 117 5.99 -17.44 17.04
N ALA A 118 4.85 -18.11 17.20
CA ALA A 118 3.55 -17.50 16.91
C ALA A 118 2.89 -16.92 18.16
N ASP A 119 2.37 -15.71 18.04
CA ASP A 119 1.46 -15.10 18.99
C ASP A 119 0.05 -15.66 18.77
N ILE A 120 -0.58 -16.18 19.84
CA ILE A 120 -1.89 -16.82 19.77
C ILE A 120 -2.96 -15.86 20.30
N VAL A 121 -3.92 -15.52 19.46
CA VAL A 121 -4.99 -14.58 19.78
C VAL A 121 -6.36 -15.22 19.58
N GLY A 122 -7.29 -14.96 20.49
CA GLY A 122 -8.67 -15.42 20.40
C GLY A 122 -9.59 -14.30 19.93
N PHE A 123 -10.07 -14.38 18.69
CA PHE A 123 -11.05 -13.45 18.13
C PHE A 123 -11.82 -14.11 16.98
N GLY A 124 -13.15 -14.11 17.08
CA GLY A 124 -14.04 -14.77 16.13
C GLY A 124 -14.69 -16.05 16.67
N TRP A 125 -15.41 -16.71 15.78
CA TRP A 125 -16.16 -17.93 16.08
C TRP A 125 -16.47 -18.70 14.79
N ALA A 126 -17.02 -19.91 14.93
CA ALA A 126 -17.43 -20.72 13.78
C ALA A 126 -18.38 -19.97 12.82
N GLY A 127 -18.00 -19.88 11.55
CA GLY A 127 -18.76 -19.18 10.51
C GLY A 127 -18.33 -17.74 10.27
N THR A 128 -17.22 -17.31 10.85
CA THR A 128 -16.55 -16.06 10.47
C THR A 128 -15.34 -16.34 9.58
N GLU A 129 -15.04 -15.40 8.71
CA GLU A 129 -13.85 -15.39 7.84
C GLU A 129 -12.86 -14.34 8.34
N PRO A 130 -11.54 -14.54 8.19
CA PRO A 130 -10.55 -13.57 8.60
C PRO A 130 -10.50 -12.40 7.61
N ILE A 131 -10.32 -11.20 8.13
CA ILE A 131 -9.89 -10.01 7.37
C ILE A 131 -8.78 -9.32 8.14
N THR A 132 -7.92 -8.58 7.44
CA THR A 132 -6.77 -7.90 8.02
C THR A 132 -6.62 -6.53 7.36
N GLY A 133 -6.15 -5.54 8.12
CA GLY A 133 -5.95 -4.17 7.65
C GLY A 133 -5.44 -3.28 8.78
N ASP A 134 -4.89 -2.11 8.42
CA ASP A 134 -4.52 -1.06 9.36
C ASP A 134 -5.74 -0.16 9.66
N TRP A 135 -6.48 -0.52 10.71
CA TRP A 135 -7.76 0.15 11.00
C TRP A 135 -7.61 1.55 11.60
N ASP A 136 -6.44 1.90 12.13
CA ASP A 136 -6.23 3.16 12.86
C ASP A 136 -5.16 4.08 12.27
N GLY A 137 -4.40 3.60 11.29
CA GLY A 137 -3.42 4.33 10.49
C GLY A 137 -2.07 4.43 11.15
N ASP A 138 -1.71 3.48 12.03
CA ASP A 138 -0.42 3.46 12.73
C ASP A 138 0.67 2.67 12.00
N GLY A 139 0.33 2.03 10.87
CA GLY A 139 1.20 1.19 10.06
C GLY A 139 1.23 -0.27 10.50
N VAL A 140 0.50 -0.66 11.55
CA VAL A 140 0.42 -2.04 12.03
C VAL A 140 -0.82 -2.72 11.46
N THR A 141 -0.63 -3.88 10.82
CA THR A 141 -1.76 -4.69 10.38
C THR A 141 -2.48 -5.28 11.58
N ASN A 142 -3.79 -5.09 11.63
CA ASN A 142 -4.64 -5.60 12.69
C ASN A 142 -5.61 -6.66 12.16
N LEU A 143 -6.00 -7.57 13.05
CA LEU A 143 -6.98 -8.61 12.75
C LEU A 143 -8.41 -8.05 12.74
N GLY A 144 -9.28 -8.68 11.98
CA GLY A 144 -10.72 -8.47 11.95
C GLY A 144 -11.42 -9.74 11.47
N ILE A 145 -12.75 -9.78 11.55
CA ILE A 145 -13.53 -10.90 11.02
C ILE A 145 -14.77 -10.42 10.27
N TYR A 146 -15.16 -11.18 9.26
CA TYR A 146 -16.46 -11.08 8.62
C TYR A 146 -17.37 -12.23 9.05
N ASN A 147 -18.51 -11.92 9.65
CA ASN A 147 -19.53 -12.89 10.03
C ASN A 147 -20.48 -13.15 8.85
N THR A 148 -20.19 -14.20 8.08
CA THR A 148 -20.94 -14.60 6.87
C THR A 148 -22.43 -14.85 7.12
N GLN A 149 -22.82 -15.26 8.33
CA GLN A 149 -24.23 -15.50 8.68
C GLN A 149 -24.96 -14.23 9.09
N GLY A 150 -24.24 -13.26 9.64
CA GLY A 150 -24.77 -11.99 10.11
C GLY A 150 -24.66 -10.84 9.13
N ASN A 151 -23.85 -11.00 8.07
CA ASN A 151 -23.44 -9.95 7.14
C ASN A 151 -22.93 -8.69 7.88
N ASN A 152 -21.97 -8.90 8.77
CA ASN A 152 -21.34 -7.84 9.52
C ASN A 152 -19.86 -8.10 9.77
N PHE A 153 -19.09 -7.03 9.79
CA PHE A 153 -17.69 -7.02 10.18
C PHE A 153 -17.58 -6.77 11.68
N HIS A 154 -16.55 -7.35 12.28
CA HIS A 154 -16.16 -7.11 13.66
C HIS A 154 -14.68 -6.72 13.68
N ILE A 155 -14.40 -5.47 14.03
CA ILE A 155 -13.06 -4.89 14.06
C ILE A 155 -12.70 -4.58 15.51
N PRO A 156 -11.64 -5.18 16.09
CA PRO A 156 -11.17 -4.82 17.43
C PRO A 156 -10.78 -3.34 17.50
N ASN A 157 -11.15 -2.66 18.58
CA ASN A 157 -10.81 -1.27 18.84
C ASN A 157 -10.67 -1.09 20.36
N ASP A 158 -9.46 -1.29 20.91
CA ASP A 158 -9.21 -1.48 22.36
C ASP A 158 -9.91 -0.41 23.24
N PRO A 159 -10.82 -0.80 24.18
CA PRO A 159 -11.13 -2.17 24.65
C PRO A 159 -12.38 -2.81 24.02
N GLY A 160 -12.95 -2.21 22.99
CA GLY A 160 -14.18 -2.62 22.31
C GLY A 160 -13.98 -3.38 21.00
N VAL A 161 -15.10 -3.53 20.30
CA VAL A 161 -15.19 -4.08 18.95
C VAL A 161 -16.21 -3.24 18.20
N ASP A 162 -15.81 -2.70 17.07
CA ASP A 162 -16.70 -2.04 16.14
C ASP A 162 -17.42 -3.09 15.29
N VAL A 163 -18.76 -2.97 15.23
CA VAL A 163 -19.61 -3.90 14.48
C VAL A 163 -20.26 -3.15 13.34
N ILE A 164 -19.85 -3.48 12.12
CA ILE A 164 -20.27 -2.78 10.90
C ILE A 164 -21.20 -3.71 10.12
N GLY A 165 -22.49 -3.36 10.06
CA GLY A 165 -23.47 -4.09 9.27
C GLY A 165 -23.37 -3.72 7.80
N LEU A 166 -22.61 -4.51 7.04
CA LEU A 166 -22.35 -4.28 5.62
C LEU A 166 -22.37 -5.62 4.87
N GLY A 167 -23.18 -5.67 3.81
CA GLY A 167 -23.33 -6.85 2.96
C GLY A 167 -24.67 -7.57 3.04
N TRP A 168 -24.75 -8.64 2.28
CA TRP A 168 -25.91 -9.52 2.10
C TRP A 168 -25.39 -10.95 1.82
N PRO A 169 -26.26 -11.97 1.74
CA PRO A 169 -25.79 -13.32 1.46
C PRO A 169 -24.98 -13.40 0.15
N ASP A 170 -23.94 -14.22 0.18
CA ASP A 170 -23.07 -14.54 -0.97
C ASP A 170 -22.23 -13.35 -1.50
N VAL A 171 -21.86 -12.40 -0.61
CA VAL A 171 -20.83 -11.39 -0.90
C VAL A 171 -19.45 -11.84 -0.45
N THR A 172 -18.42 -11.34 -1.13
CA THR A 172 -17.01 -11.47 -0.73
C THR A 172 -16.60 -10.22 0.06
N PRO A 173 -16.02 -10.35 1.27
CA PRO A 173 -15.45 -9.21 1.98
C PRO A 173 -14.18 -8.71 1.27
N VAL A 174 -13.97 -7.39 1.29
CA VAL A 174 -12.76 -6.73 0.80
C VAL A 174 -12.29 -5.68 1.80
N VAL A 175 -11.02 -5.30 1.73
CA VAL A 175 -10.38 -4.30 2.60
C VAL A 175 -9.53 -3.36 1.75
N GLY A 176 -9.46 -2.11 2.16
CA GLY A 176 -8.59 -1.10 1.59
C GLY A 176 -8.93 0.30 2.10
N ASP A 177 -7.98 1.22 1.98
CA ASP A 177 -8.18 2.64 2.25
C ASP A 177 -8.95 3.29 1.10
N TRP A 178 -10.28 3.31 1.16
CA TRP A 178 -11.11 3.82 0.05
C TRP A 178 -11.01 5.35 -0.11
N ASN A 179 -10.45 6.05 0.87
CA ASN A 179 -10.57 7.50 0.99
C ASN A 179 -9.21 8.24 1.03
N GLY A 180 -8.11 7.49 1.12
CA GLY A 180 -6.74 7.98 1.11
C GLY A 180 -6.30 8.64 2.42
N ASP A 181 -6.93 8.32 3.56
CA ASP A 181 -6.55 8.88 4.87
C ASP A 181 -5.51 8.06 5.64
N GLY A 182 -5.00 6.99 5.02
CA GLY A 182 -4.02 6.07 5.57
C GLY A 182 -4.63 5.01 6.46
N LYS A 183 -5.95 4.78 6.40
CA LYS A 183 -6.64 3.76 7.18
C LYS A 183 -7.42 2.83 6.29
N ASP A 184 -7.32 1.55 6.58
CA ASP A 184 -8.13 0.56 5.89
C ASP A 184 -9.58 0.60 6.35
N GLU A 185 -10.48 0.44 5.38
CA GLU A 185 -11.89 0.26 5.60
C GLU A 185 -12.41 -1.05 5.01
N VAL A 186 -13.52 -1.52 5.55
CA VAL A 186 -14.18 -2.73 5.06
C VAL A 186 -15.09 -2.44 3.88
N GLY A 187 -15.19 -3.41 2.97
CA GLY A 187 -16.12 -3.40 1.86
C GLY A 187 -16.66 -4.79 1.58
N VAL A 188 -17.67 -4.87 0.72
CA VAL A 188 -18.21 -6.13 0.21
C VAL A 188 -18.47 -6.03 -1.28
N TYR A 189 -18.37 -7.16 -1.96
CA TYR A 189 -18.66 -7.29 -3.37
C TYR A 189 -19.62 -8.46 -3.62
N ASP A 190 -20.68 -8.27 -4.41
CA ASP A 190 -21.40 -9.41 -5.00
C ASP A 190 -20.83 -9.80 -6.35
N ASN A 191 -20.81 -11.10 -6.64
CA ASN A 191 -20.47 -11.68 -7.94
C ASN A 191 -21.50 -11.34 -9.04
N LYS A 192 -22.00 -10.10 -9.04
CA LYS A 192 -22.87 -9.46 -10.04
C LYS A 192 -22.45 -8.01 -10.31
N GLY A 193 -21.34 -7.55 -9.71
CA GLY A 193 -20.77 -6.24 -9.98
C GLY A 193 -21.14 -5.15 -8.97
N THR A 194 -21.75 -5.47 -7.84
CA THR A 194 -22.13 -4.48 -6.82
C THR A 194 -21.10 -4.46 -5.71
N TRP A 195 -20.48 -3.32 -5.50
CA TRP A 195 -19.61 -3.03 -4.36
C TRP A 195 -20.36 -2.17 -3.36
N ALA A 196 -20.15 -2.43 -2.07
CA ALA A 196 -20.53 -1.54 -0.99
C ALA A 196 -19.31 -1.31 -0.10
N LEU A 197 -18.78 -0.08 -0.11
CA LEU A 197 -17.54 0.31 0.57
C LEU A 197 -17.89 1.14 1.80
N TRP A 198 -17.37 0.78 2.96
CA TRP A 198 -17.66 1.51 4.19
C TRP A 198 -16.94 2.85 4.20
N ASN A 199 -17.67 3.92 4.51
CA ASN A 199 -17.11 5.24 4.67
C ASN A 199 -17.21 5.63 6.16
N ALA A 200 -16.07 5.61 6.85
CA ALA A 200 -16.00 5.87 8.29
C ALA A 200 -16.39 7.32 8.65
N ILE A 201 -16.16 8.28 7.75
CA ILE A 201 -16.47 9.70 7.95
C ILE A 201 -17.98 9.93 8.07
N ASN A 202 -18.76 9.28 7.21
CA ASN A 202 -20.20 9.47 7.15
C ASN A 202 -21.01 8.36 7.86
N GLY A 203 -20.36 7.24 8.21
CA GLY A 203 -20.96 6.08 8.87
C GLY A 203 -21.96 5.34 7.98
N SER A 204 -21.70 5.26 6.68
CA SER A 204 -22.55 4.61 5.69
C SER A 204 -21.73 3.98 4.56
N ALA A 205 -22.40 3.21 3.69
CA ALA A 205 -21.75 2.56 2.57
C ALA A 205 -21.92 3.35 1.27
N ASP A 206 -20.81 3.55 0.56
CA ASP A 206 -20.80 4.02 -0.82
C ASP A 206 -21.02 2.83 -1.76
N ILE A 207 -22.04 2.92 -2.62
CA ILE A 207 -22.44 1.82 -3.52
C ILE A 207 -21.91 2.08 -4.93
N VAL A 208 -21.09 1.16 -5.44
CA VAL A 208 -20.44 1.27 -6.75
C VAL A 208 -20.80 0.07 -7.62
N GLY A 209 -21.06 0.31 -8.90
CA GLY A 209 -21.30 -0.73 -9.89
C GLY A 209 -20.08 -0.96 -10.75
N PHE A 210 -19.33 -2.04 -10.52
CA PHE A 210 -18.14 -2.40 -11.27
C PHE A 210 -17.96 -3.93 -11.32
N GLY A 211 -17.98 -4.50 -12.52
CA GLY A 211 -17.98 -5.95 -12.75
C GLY A 211 -19.36 -6.49 -13.16
N TRP A 212 -19.44 -7.81 -13.26
CA TRP A 212 -20.65 -8.54 -13.70
C TRP A 212 -20.63 -9.98 -13.15
N GLU A 213 -21.61 -10.80 -13.53
CA GLU A 213 -21.63 -12.21 -13.11
C GLU A 213 -20.41 -12.98 -13.66
N GLY A 214 -19.69 -13.67 -12.77
CA GLY A 214 -18.46 -14.39 -13.12
C GLY A 214 -17.18 -13.56 -12.93
N THR A 215 -17.26 -12.42 -12.23
CA THR A 215 -16.08 -11.62 -11.87
C THR A 215 -15.80 -11.71 -10.37
N GLU A 216 -14.52 -11.69 -10.01
CA GLU A 216 -14.05 -11.73 -8.62
C GLU A 216 -13.42 -10.39 -8.24
N PRO A 217 -13.56 -9.92 -6.98
CA PRO A 217 -13.07 -8.62 -6.56
C PRO A 217 -11.57 -8.66 -6.28
N ILE A 218 -10.91 -7.54 -6.58
CA ILE A 218 -9.50 -7.25 -6.29
C ILE A 218 -9.42 -5.80 -5.88
N THR A 219 -8.53 -5.48 -4.94
CA THR A 219 -8.33 -4.11 -4.44
C THR A 219 -6.84 -3.82 -4.39
N GLY A 220 -6.47 -2.58 -4.68
CA GLY A 220 -5.07 -2.09 -4.69
C GLY A 220 -4.99 -0.64 -5.15
N ASP A 221 -3.89 0.04 -4.82
CA ASP A 221 -3.57 1.41 -5.26
C ASP A 221 -2.82 1.37 -6.60
N TRP A 222 -3.59 1.30 -7.69
CA TRP A 222 -3.01 1.18 -9.03
C TRP A 222 -2.62 2.54 -9.62
N ASP A 223 -3.06 3.67 -9.06
CA ASP A 223 -2.74 5.00 -9.59
C ASP A 223 -1.87 5.89 -8.68
N LEU A 224 -1.46 5.34 -7.53
CA LEU A 224 -0.53 5.91 -6.55
C LEU A 224 -1.02 7.19 -5.89
N ASP A 225 -2.34 7.40 -5.85
CA ASP A 225 -2.92 8.53 -5.14
C ASP A 225 -3.04 8.28 -3.62
N GLY A 226 -2.78 7.04 -3.19
CA GLY A 226 -2.84 6.56 -1.81
C GLY A 226 -4.21 6.10 -1.36
N SER A 227 -5.21 6.15 -2.25
CA SER A 227 -6.47 5.45 -2.06
C SER A 227 -6.37 4.07 -2.69
N THR A 228 -7.22 3.16 -2.25
CA THR A 228 -7.37 1.83 -2.83
C THR A 228 -8.47 1.86 -3.89
N GLU A 229 -8.12 1.45 -5.11
CA GLU A 229 -9.06 1.32 -6.21
C GLU A 229 -9.64 -0.09 -6.34
N LEU A 230 -10.77 -0.16 -7.03
CA LEU A 230 -11.46 -1.40 -7.33
C LEU A 230 -10.91 -2.04 -8.61
N ALA A 231 -10.69 -3.34 -8.57
CA ALA A 231 -10.39 -4.15 -9.72
C ALA A 231 -11.28 -5.40 -9.74
N ILE A 232 -11.46 -5.98 -10.92
CA ILE A 232 -12.15 -7.26 -11.07
C ILE A 232 -11.36 -8.22 -11.93
N TYR A 233 -11.35 -9.50 -11.55
CA TYR A 233 -10.90 -10.59 -12.40
C TYR A 233 -12.09 -11.26 -13.09
N ASN A 234 -12.09 -11.23 -14.42
CA ASN A 234 -13.09 -11.92 -15.23
C ASN A 234 -12.66 -13.36 -15.48
N THR A 235 -13.28 -14.28 -14.75
CA THR A 235 -12.95 -15.72 -14.76
C THR A 235 -13.19 -16.39 -16.11
N GLU A 236 -14.12 -15.89 -16.92
CA GLU A 236 -14.37 -16.43 -18.27
C GLU A 236 -13.36 -15.91 -19.31
N GLY A 237 -12.89 -14.67 -19.13
CA GLY A 237 -11.98 -13.99 -20.05
C GLY A 237 -10.49 -14.15 -19.68
N ASN A 238 -10.19 -14.55 -18.45
CA ASN A 238 -8.84 -14.58 -17.87
C ASN A 238 -8.12 -13.23 -17.97
N ASN A 239 -8.86 -12.16 -17.70
CA ASN A 239 -8.35 -10.80 -17.72
C ASN A 239 -8.88 -9.98 -16.54
N PHE A 240 -8.15 -8.93 -16.24
CA PHE A 240 -8.39 -8.01 -15.15
C PHE A 240 -8.88 -6.69 -15.73
N LEU A 241 -9.84 -6.05 -15.07
CA LEU A 241 -10.17 -4.65 -15.29
C LEU A 241 -9.83 -3.88 -14.01
N LEU A 242 -8.89 -2.96 -14.09
CA LEU A 242 -8.40 -2.17 -12.96
C LEU A 242 -8.99 -0.78 -13.09
N GLN A 243 -9.79 -0.33 -12.13
CA GLN A 243 -10.36 1.02 -12.16
C GLN A 243 -9.24 2.05 -12.03
N ASN A 244 -9.37 3.15 -12.77
CA ASN A 244 -8.48 4.30 -12.63
C ASN A 244 -9.26 5.60 -12.88
N ASN A 245 -8.62 6.72 -12.60
CA ASN A 245 -9.18 8.07 -12.79
C ASN A 245 -9.71 8.38 -14.21
N SER A 246 -9.34 7.58 -15.23
CA SER A 246 -9.78 7.74 -16.62
C SER A 246 -10.76 6.65 -17.11
N GLY A 247 -11.17 5.73 -16.24
CA GLY A 247 -12.01 4.58 -16.58
C GLY A 247 -11.46 3.29 -16.01
N PHE A 248 -10.83 2.48 -16.85
CA PHE A 248 -10.19 1.23 -16.43
C PHE A 248 -9.10 0.78 -17.40
N ASP A 249 -8.08 0.12 -16.86
CA ASP A 249 -7.08 -0.62 -17.64
C ASP A 249 -7.48 -2.09 -17.78
N VAL A 250 -7.07 -2.72 -18.89
CA VAL A 250 -7.33 -4.14 -19.15
C VAL A 250 -6.02 -4.90 -19.21
N VAL A 251 -5.81 -5.83 -18.29
CA VAL A 251 -4.61 -6.67 -18.24
C VAL A 251 -4.99 -8.13 -18.46
N GLY A 252 -4.38 -8.78 -19.43
CA GLY A 252 -4.64 -10.18 -19.75
C GLY A 252 -3.40 -11.05 -19.55
N LEU A 253 -3.38 -11.83 -18.46
CA LEU A 253 -2.31 -12.82 -18.21
C LEU A 253 -2.64 -14.18 -18.85
N GLY A 254 -3.91 -14.41 -19.23
CA GLY A 254 -4.32 -15.48 -20.16
C GLY A 254 -4.29 -16.90 -19.59
N TRP A 255 -4.17 -17.04 -18.26
CA TRP A 255 -4.14 -18.33 -17.57
C TRP A 255 -5.51 -18.64 -16.96
N ASN A 256 -5.96 -19.89 -17.11
CA ASN A 256 -7.21 -20.38 -16.55
C ASN A 256 -6.97 -21.01 -15.17
N GLY A 257 -7.95 -20.92 -14.28
CA GLY A 257 -7.93 -21.62 -12.99
C GLY A 257 -6.78 -21.16 -12.11
N VAL A 258 -6.54 -19.86 -12.09
CA VAL A 258 -5.49 -19.21 -11.31
C VAL A 258 -6.07 -18.57 -10.06
N ALA A 259 -5.21 -18.38 -9.06
CA ALA A 259 -5.46 -17.43 -7.99
C ALA A 259 -4.81 -16.09 -8.36
N HIS A 260 -5.49 -14.98 -8.09
CA HIS A 260 -4.95 -13.63 -8.28
C HIS A 260 -4.28 -13.14 -7.01
N VAL A 261 -3.25 -12.31 -7.19
CA VAL A 261 -2.51 -11.63 -6.12
C VAL A 261 -2.24 -10.18 -6.52
N VAL A 262 -1.92 -9.36 -5.52
CA VAL A 262 -1.56 -7.95 -5.67
C VAL A 262 -0.24 -7.73 -4.98
N GLY A 263 0.58 -6.85 -5.53
CA GLY A 263 1.86 -6.49 -4.91
C GLY A 263 2.74 -5.61 -5.79
N VAL A 264 3.84 -5.19 -5.20
CA VAL A 264 4.87 -4.37 -5.80
C VAL A 264 6.04 -5.26 -6.21
N TRP A 265 6.06 -5.75 -7.45
CA TRP A 265 6.89 -6.90 -7.82
C TRP A 265 8.40 -6.65 -7.99
N ASN A 266 8.86 -5.40 -7.92
CA ASN A 266 10.28 -5.10 -8.09
C ASN A 266 10.67 -3.73 -7.49
N ALA A 267 11.98 -3.56 -7.28
CA ALA A 267 12.55 -2.36 -6.69
C ALA A 267 12.29 -1.06 -7.47
N ASP A 268 12.07 -1.13 -8.80
CA ASP A 268 11.74 0.07 -9.59
C ASP A 268 10.32 0.55 -9.24
N HIS A 269 9.35 -0.37 -9.14
CA HIS A 269 8.00 -0.04 -8.69
C HIS A 269 7.98 0.43 -7.23
N ALA A 270 8.72 -0.25 -6.35
CA ALA A 270 8.79 0.10 -4.94
C ALA A 270 9.35 1.52 -4.73
N TRP A 271 10.45 1.84 -5.41
CA TRP A 271 11.02 3.18 -5.40
C TRP A 271 10.04 4.24 -5.96
N ILE A 272 9.35 3.93 -7.05
CA ILE A 272 8.32 4.81 -7.63
C ILE A 272 7.19 5.09 -6.63
N GLY A 273 6.69 4.05 -5.94
CA GLY A 273 5.67 4.17 -4.91
C GLY A 273 6.13 5.06 -3.76
N SER A 274 7.37 4.86 -3.28
CA SER A 274 7.99 5.72 -2.26
C SER A 274 8.05 7.19 -2.70
N VAL A 275 8.49 7.47 -3.93
CA VAL A 275 8.50 8.84 -4.48
C VAL A 275 7.10 9.45 -4.49
N ALA A 276 6.07 8.70 -4.90
CA ALA A 276 4.69 9.18 -4.92
C ALA A 276 4.17 9.49 -3.50
N HIS A 277 4.38 8.57 -2.56
CA HIS A 277 4.02 8.74 -1.15
C HIS A 277 4.62 10.01 -0.54
N TYR A 278 5.95 10.16 -0.58
CA TYR A 278 6.61 11.32 0.01
C TYR A 278 6.31 12.63 -0.74
N SER A 279 6.06 12.57 -2.05
CA SER A 279 5.62 13.75 -2.82
C SER A 279 4.28 14.29 -2.32
N ARG A 280 3.32 13.42 -1.96
CA ARG A 280 2.02 13.83 -1.40
C ARG A 280 2.17 14.46 -0.01
N LEU A 281 2.96 13.85 0.88
CA LEU A 281 3.25 14.42 2.21
C LEU A 281 3.86 15.82 2.10
N LEU A 282 4.90 15.96 1.27
CA LEU A 282 5.60 17.23 1.10
C LEU A 282 4.74 18.28 0.38
N ASP A 283 3.86 17.90 -0.54
CA ASP A 283 2.90 18.83 -1.13
C ASP A 283 1.91 19.38 -0.08
N ASN A 284 1.39 18.51 0.79
CA ASN A 284 0.50 18.92 1.88
C ASN A 284 1.19 19.91 2.82
N ASP A 285 2.42 19.61 3.25
CA ASP A 285 3.22 20.49 4.09
C ASP A 285 3.47 21.87 3.42
N LEU A 286 3.82 21.89 2.14
CA LEU A 286 4.06 23.13 1.40
C LEU A 286 2.78 23.98 1.26
N ASP A 287 1.62 23.34 1.08
CA ASP A 287 0.33 24.02 1.07
C ASP A 287 -0.01 24.63 2.44
N GLU A 288 0.32 23.92 3.54
CA GLU A 288 0.18 24.45 4.89
C GLU A 288 1.10 25.66 5.15
N ILE A 289 2.33 25.68 4.63
CA ILE A 289 3.22 26.86 4.68
C ILE A 289 2.52 28.06 4.06
N SER A 290 1.96 27.89 2.85
CA SER A 290 1.26 28.96 2.14
C SER A 290 0.12 29.54 2.98
N LEU A 291 -0.66 28.68 3.65
CA LEU A 291 -1.74 29.11 4.55
C LEU A 291 -1.22 29.83 5.80
N ALA A 292 -0.13 29.35 6.41
CA ALA A 292 0.47 29.93 7.60
C ALA A 292 1.12 31.29 7.32
N MET A 293 1.82 31.43 6.19
CA MET A 293 2.41 32.70 5.73
C MET A 293 1.33 33.77 5.53
N ASN A 294 0.20 33.43 4.90
CA ASN A 294 -0.91 34.36 4.67
C ASN A 294 -1.53 34.90 5.98
N LYS A 295 -1.43 34.13 7.07
CA LYS A 295 -1.92 34.52 8.41
C LYS A 295 -0.84 35.14 9.29
N ALA A 296 0.41 35.20 8.83
CA ALA A 296 1.59 35.50 9.65
C ALA A 296 1.69 34.64 10.92
N ASP A 297 1.30 33.35 10.81
CA ASP A 297 1.31 32.40 11.93
C ASP A 297 2.70 31.75 12.07
N HIS A 298 3.56 32.41 12.85
CA HIS A 298 4.92 31.93 13.09
C HIS A 298 4.99 30.60 13.85
N ASN A 299 3.98 30.23 14.65
CA ASN A 299 4.01 28.96 15.37
C ASN A 299 3.76 27.80 14.39
N SER A 300 2.75 27.93 13.54
CA SER A 300 2.49 26.96 12.47
C SER A 300 3.68 26.86 11.52
N LEU A 301 4.26 27.98 11.07
CA LEU A 301 5.44 27.94 10.18
C LEU A 301 6.63 27.18 10.79
N SER A 302 6.89 27.35 12.08
CA SER A 302 7.98 26.63 12.74
C SER A 302 7.70 25.13 12.86
N MET A 303 6.44 24.73 13.03
CA MET A 303 6.02 23.34 13.12
C MET A 303 6.09 22.66 11.75
N ILE A 304 5.51 23.28 10.73
CA ILE A 304 5.50 22.77 9.35
C ILE A 304 6.92 22.71 8.78
N GLY A 305 7.76 23.72 9.07
CA GLY A 305 9.17 23.68 8.68
C GLY A 305 9.93 22.51 9.29
N GLN A 306 9.54 22.04 10.48
CA GLN A 306 10.10 20.83 11.09
C GLN A 306 9.53 19.55 10.47
N GLN A 307 8.23 19.51 10.15
CA GLN A 307 7.60 18.38 9.46
C GLN A 307 8.29 18.09 8.12
N ILE A 308 8.51 19.13 7.29
CA ILE A 308 9.27 18.98 6.04
C ILE A 308 10.68 18.41 6.27
N ILE A 309 11.38 18.86 7.32
CA ILE A 309 12.71 18.33 7.64
C ILE A 309 12.64 16.84 7.99
N ASP A 310 11.66 16.46 8.81
CA ASP A 310 11.49 15.09 9.27
C ASP A 310 11.09 14.17 8.11
N ASP A 311 10.15 14.60 7.26
CA ASP A 311 9.67 13.86 6.10
C ASP A 311 10.74 13.76 5.00
N THR A 312 11.50 14.82 4.74
CA THR A 312 12.64 14.73 3.80
C THR A 312 13.74 13.80 4.30
N HIS A 313 13.98 13.71 5.62
CA HIS A 313 14.94 12.75 6.16
C HIS A 313 14.44 11.31 6.02
N LYS A 314 13.18 11.03 6.34
CA LYS A 314 12.56 9.71 6.13
C LYS A 314 12.62 9.31 4.66
N ALA A 315 12.24 10.22 3.76
CA ALA A 315 12.29 9.99 2.31
C ALA A 315 13.71 9.71 1.81
N LEU A 316 14.73 10.38 2.34
CA LEU A 316 16.14 10.12 1.98
C LEU A 316 16.63 8.78 2.51
N GLU A 317 16.25 8.40 3.73
CA GLU A 317 16.57 7.11 4.31
C GLU A 317 15.93 5.98 3.51
N ASP A 318 14.63 6.10 3.23
CA ASP A 318 13.87 5.14 2.46
C ASP A 318 14.40 5.01 1.03
N ASN A 319 14.63 6.14 0.35
CA ASN A 319 15.23 6.15 -0.99
C ASN A 319 16.58 5.41 -1.05
N SER A 320 17.34 5.39 0.05
CA SER A 320 18.65 4.72 0.10
C SER A 320 18.57 3.19 0.17
N ARG A 321 17.38 2.64 0.44
CA ARG A 321 17.12 1.18 0.48
C ARG A 321 16.98 0.62 -0.93
N TYR A 322 16.41 1.38 -1.86
CA TYR A 322 16.15 0.91 -3.22
C TYR A 322 17.39 0.90 -4.13
N SER A 323 17.67 -0.26 -4.71
CA SER A 323 18.63 -0.42 -5.81
C SER A 323 17.90 -0.48 -7.15
N VAL A 324 17.51 0.69 -7.67
CA VAL A 324 16.79 0.79 -8.96
C VAL A 324 17.65 0.39 -10.16
N SER A 325 16.99 -0.05 -11.22
CA SER A 325 17.61 -0.42 -12.48
C SER A 325 18.32 0.78 -13.14
N PRO A 326 19.29 0.55 -14.05
CA PRO A 326 20.00 1.65 -14.74
C PRO A 326 19.09 2.67 -15.42
N MET A 327 17.86 2.27 -15.75
CA MET A 327 16.85 3.10 -16.37
C MET A 327 16.35 4.23 -15.44
N PHE A 328 16.30 4.00 -14.12
CA PHE A 328 15.79 4.98 -13.14
C PHE A 328 16.87 5.65 -12.30
N GLN A 329 18.15 5.29 -12.45
CA GLN A 329 19.24 5.86 -11.62
C GLN A 329 19.36 7.40 -11.72
N GLU A 330 19.12 7.98 -12.91
CA GLU A 330 19.12 9.44 -13.07
C GLU A 330 17.92 10.05 -12.35
N ALA A 331 16.74 9.44 -12.45
CA ALA A 331 15.53 9.91 -11.79
C ALA A 331 15.66 9.84 -10.25
N GLN A 332 16.23 8.75 -9.73
CA GLN A 332 16.54 8.59 -8.30
C GLN A 332 17.53 9.65 -7.82
N SER A 333 18.53 10.00 -8.63
CA SER A 333 19.50 11.06 -8.29
C SER A 333 18.83 12.44 -8.23
N GLU A 334 17.95 12.75 -9.18
CA GLU A 334 17.18 13.99 -9.21
C GLU A 334 16.21 14.09 -8.02
N TRP A 335 15.56 12.99 -7.64
CA TRP A 335 14.74 12.91 -6.44
C TRP A 335 15.52 13.23 -5.15
N VAL A 336 16.73 12.66 -4.99
CA VAL A 336 17.61 12.97 -3.84
C VAL A 336 17.97 14.46 -3.80
N LEU A 337 18.24 15.09 -4.94
CA LEU A 337 18.51 16.53 -5.01
C LEU A 337 17.28 17.35 -4.62
N CYS A 338 16.09 16.95 -5.09
CA CYS A 338 14.83 17.56 -4.70
C CYS A 338 14.61 17.53 -3.18
N LEU A 339 14.74 16.35 -2.57
CA LEU A 339 14.60 16.18 -1.11
C LEU A 339 15.63 16.99 -0.33
N THR A 340 16.87 17.06 -0.83
CA THR A 340 17.93 17.88 -0.21
C THR A 340 17.55 19.36 -0.22
N ASP A 341 17.00 19.87 -1.32
CA ASP A 341 16.56 21.25 -1.43
C ASP A 341 15.32 21.52 -0.56
N LEU A 342 14.36 20.59 -0.51
CA LEU A 342 13.18 20.69 0.36
C LEU A 342 13.56 20.68 1.85
N ASN A 343 14.59 19.93 2.24
CA ASN A 343 15.12 19.98 3.61
C ASN A 343 15.60 21.40 3.95
N TYR A 344 16.29 22.08 3.03
CA TYR A 344 16.64 23.49 3.20
C TYR A 344 15.40 24.40 3.22
N VAL A 345 14.37 24.13 2.40
CA VAL A 345 13.09 24.85 2.47
C VAL A 345 12.50 24.78 3.89
N GLY A 346 12.46 23.60 4.51
CA GLY A 346 12.02 23.43 5.89
C GLY A 346 12.85 24.27 6.88
N GLN A 347 14.19 24.19 6.78
CA GLN A 347 15.10 24.98 7.63
C GLN A 347 14.88 26.49 7.50
N TYR A 348 14.76 27.01 6.27
CA TYR A 348 14.51 28.43 6.05
C TYR A 348 13.10 28.85 6.45
N THR A 349 12.10 27.94 6.40
CA THR A 349 10.76 28.20 6.92
C THR A 349 10.79 28.47 8.43
N ILE A 350 11.57 27.68 9.19
CA ILE A 350 11.79 27.91 10.62
C ILE A 350 12.50 29.26 10.88
N LEU A 351 13.49 29.62 10.06
CA LEU A 351 14.17 30.91 10.18
C LEU A 351 13.22 32.09 9.93
N ILE A 352 12.40 32.01 8.88
CA ILE A 352 11.37 33.01 8.56
C ILE A 352 10.34 33.11 9.71
N ALA A 353 9.93 31.99 10.30
CA ALA A 353 9.06 31.98 11.47
C ALA A 353 9.68 32.75 12.65
N ASN A 354 10.98 32.57 12.91
CA ASN A 354 11.70 33.28 13.96
C ASN A 354 11.81 34.79 13.67
N ASP A 355 12.05 35.18 12.42
CA ASP A 355 12.09 36.58 12.00
C ASP A 355 10.72 37.26 12.21
N LEU A 356 9.63 36.61 11.77
CA LEU A 356 8.26 37.07 11.97
C LEU A 356 7.93 37.24 13.46
N LYS A 357 8.33 36.28 14.30
CA LYS A 357 8.15 36.34 15.75
C LYS A 357 8.93 37.49 16.38
N ALA A 358 10.10 37.81 15.85
CA ALA A 358 10.95 38.90 16.31
C ALA A 358 10.56 40.28 15.72
N GLY A 359 9.64 40.32 14.74
CA GLY A 359 9.32 41.52 13.98
C GLY A 359 10.47 42.00 13.09
N ILE A 360 11.34 41.07 12.68
CA ILE A 360 12.46 41.29 11.77
C ILE A 360 11.98 41.01 10.34
N ASP A 361 12.39 41.87 9.41
CA ASP A 361 12.20 41.67 7.96
C ASP A 361 13.59 41.41 7.36
N ASP A 362 14.04 40.15 7.38
CA ASP A 362 15.30 39.72 6.74
C ASP A 362 15.00 39.14 5.34
N PRO A 363 15.27 39.89 4.27
CA PRO A 363 15.01 39.41 2.91
C PRO A 363 15.89 38.21 2.55
N GLN A 364 17.04 37.99 3.21
CA GLN A 364 17.96 36.90 2.85
C GLN A 364 17.37 35.51 3.13
N ASN A 365 16.64 35.34 4.23
CA ASN A 365 16.01 34.06 4.56
C ASN A 365 14.92 33.73 3.53
N THR A 366 14.11 34.72 3.17
CA THR A 366 13.09 34.60 2.13
C THR A 366 13.69 34.35 0.74
N GLU A 367 14.78 35.04 0.37
CA GLU A 367 15.48 34.84 -0.91
C GLU A 367 16.07 33.42 -1.02
N LYS A 368 16.66 32.91 0.06
CA LYS A 368 17.19 31.54 0.09
C LYS A 368 16.09 30.50 0.06
N TRP A 369 15.04 30.69 0.86
CA TRP A 369 13.84 29.84 0.81
C TRP A 369 13.33 29.71 -0.63
N LEU A 370 13.14 30.84 -1.31
CA LEU A 370 12.68 30.87 -2.71
C LEU A 370 13.67 30.18 -3.67
N SER A 371 14.97 30.36 -3.47
CA SER A 371 16.00 29.70 -4.28
C SER A 371 15.93 28.19 -4.16
N TYR A 372 15.85 27.66 -2.94
CA TYR A 372 15.74 26.22 -2.69
C TYR A 372 14.40 25.67 -3.17
N SER A 373 13.28 26.38 -2.96
CA SER A 373 11.99 25.96 -3.50
C SER A 373 12.01 25.84 -5.03
N ASN A 374 12.58 26.81 -5.74
CA ASN A 374 12.69 26.75 -7.21
C ASN A 374 13.59 25.60 -7.69
N SER A 375 14.67 25.33 -6.95
CA SER A 375 15.60 24.23 -7.24
C SER A 375 14.94 22.86 -6.99
N ALA A 376 14.25 22.71 -5.87
CA ALA A 376 13.44 21.51 -5.56
C ALA A 376 12.39 21.24 -6.64
N ILE A 377 11.64 22.26 -7.07
CA ILE A 377 10.64 22.13 -8.16
C ILE A 377 11.32 21.70 -9.46
N TYR A 378 12.50 22.22 -9.79
CA TYR A 378 13.23 21.80 -10.98
C TYR A 378 13.60 20.32 -10.92
N HIS A 379 14.23 19.89 -9.82
CA HIS A 379 14.67 18.51 -9.63
C HIS A 379 13.49 17.53 -9.60
N MET A 380 12.37 17.91 -8.98
CA MET A 380 11.13 17.14 -9.02
C MET A 380 10.65 16.91 -10.46
N ASN A 381 10.46 18.00 -11.21
CA ASN A 381 9.98 17.92 -12.59
C ASN A 381 10.90 17.08 -13.47
N ARG A 382 12.21 17.17 -13.23
CA ARG A 382 13.21 16.37 -13.93
C ARG A 382 13.11 14.89 -13.58
N ALA A 383 12.96 14.54 -12.30
CA ALA A 383 12.76 13.16 -11.86
C ALA A 383 11.50 12.56 -12.51
N VAL A 384 10.37 13.28 -12.49
CA VAL A 384 9.11 12.83 -13.12
C VAL A 384 9.24 12.67 -14.63
N GLU A 385 9.91 13.60 -15.31
CA GLU A 385 10.19 13.50 -16.74
C GLU A 385 10.97 12.22 -17.07
N LEU A 386 12.01 11.91 -16.28
CA LEU A 386 12.85 10.73 -16.46
C LEU A 386 12.06 9.43 -16.22
N VAL A 387 11.24 9.37 -15.17
CA VAL A 387 10.36 8.21 -14.91
C VAL A 387 9.39 7.97 -16.07
N ASN A 388 8.79 9.04 -16.61
CA ASN A 388 7.84 8.92 -17.72
C ASN A 388 8.51 8.52 -19.04
N ASN A 389 9.73 9.01 -19.29
CA ASN A 389 10.49 8.63 -20.48
C ASN A 389 10.91 7.17 -20.47
N ALA A 390 11.30 6.64 -19.31
CA ALA A 390 11.66 5.23 -19.13
C ALA A 390 10.53 4.26 -19.52
N LYS A 391 9.26 4.64 -19.31
CA LYS A 391 8.09 3.80 -19.65
C LYS A 391 7.78 3.71 -21.15
N MET A 392 8.39 4.57 -21.97
CA MET A 392 8.11 4.63 -23.43
C MET A 392 9.12 3.85 -24.29
N GLU A 393 10.20 3.33 -23.70
CA GLU A 393 11.24 2.54 -24.36
C GLU A 393 11.00 1.04 -24.21
#